data_AF-A0A974DTW0-F1
#
_entry.id   AF-A0A974DTW0-F1
#
_cell.length_a   1.000
_cell.length_b   1.000
_cell.length_c   1.000
_cell.angle_alpha   90.00
_cell.angle_beta   90.00
_cell.angle_gamma   90.00
#
_symmetry.space_group_name_H-M   'P 1'
#
loop_
_entity.id
_entity.type
_entity.pdbx_description
1 polymer ?
#
loop_
_entity_poly.entity_id
_entity_poly.type
_entity_poly.pdbx_seq_one_letter_code
_entity_poly.pdbx_strand_id
1 'polypeptide(L)'
;MEAATVRHRPEALELLEEQTRFTKKELQILYRGFKNECPSGIVNEENFKDIYAQFFPQGDTSTYAHFLFNAFDTDHNGSVSFE
;
A
#
# COMPACT_ATOMS: atom_id res chain seq x y z
N MET A 1 1.08 20.76 -18.79
CA MET A 1 1.95 20.72 -17.59
C MET A 1 1.87 19.30 -17.08
N GLU A 2 2.80 18.44 -17.51
CA GLU A 2 2.84 17.04 -17.09
C GLU A 2 3.29 17.01 -15.64
N ALA A 3 2.35 16.71 -14.73
CA ALA A 3 2.68 16.48 -13.33
C ALA A 3 3.64 15.28 -13.30
N ALA A 4 4.90 15.55 -12.98
CA ALA A 4 5.89 14.53 -12.68
C ALA A 4 5.32 13.66 -11.55
N THR A 5 4.77 12.51 -11.91
CA THR A 5 4.35 11.50 -10.95
C THR A 5 5.61 11.10 -10.21
N VAL A 6 5.72 11.54 -8.96
CA VAL A 6 6.80 11.16 -8.05
C VAL A 6 6.69 9.65 -7.89
N ARG A 7 7.42 8.91 -8.74
CA ARG A 7 7.49 7.46 -8.66
C ARG A 7 8.31 7.14 -7.43
N HIS A 8 7.62 6.81 -6.34
CA HIS A 8 8.27 6.30 -5.16
C HIS A 8 9.04 5.03 -5.53
N ARG A 9 10.35 5.06 -5.29
CA ARG A 9 11.27 3.97 -5.56
C ARG A 9 11.36 3.16 -4.27
N PRO A 10 10.81 1.94 -4.22
CA PRO A 10 10.86 1.13 -3.02
C PRO A 10 12.33 0.86 -2.65
N GLU A 11 12.56 0.67 -1.36
CA GLU A 11 13.74 0.06 -0.76
C GLU A 11 14.12 -1.17 -1.58
N ALA A 12 15.42 -1.42 -1.67
CA ALA A 12 15.91 -2.53 -2.45
C ALA A 12 15.21 -3.81 -1.97
N LEU A 13 14.64 -4.59 -2.89
CA LEU A 13 13.94 -5.84 -2.57
C LEU A 13 14.75 -6.76 -1.65
N GLU A 14 16.09 -6.65 -1.68
CA GLU A 14 17.02 -7.34 -0.81
C GLU A 14 16.85 -6.96 0.68
N LEU A 15 16.63 -5.69 1.01
CA LEU A 15 16.34 -5.24 2.37
C LEU A 15 14.99 -5.77 2.85
N LEU A 16 13.98 -5.72 1.97
CA LEU A 16 12.65 -6.28 2.27
C LEU A 16 12.68 -7.80 2.45
N GLU A 17 13.57 -8.53 1.77
CA GLU A 17 13.80 -9.96 2.04
C GLU A 17 14.37 -10.21 3.44
N GLU A 18 15.25 -9.33 3.94
CA GLU A 18 15.83 -9.45 5.29
C GLU A 18 14.86 -9.04 6.40
N GLN A 19 14.00 -8.06 6.13
CA GLN A 19 13.05 -7.51 7.10
C GLN A 19 11.72 -8.27 7.14
N THR A 20 11.41 -9.04 6.09
CA THR A 20 10.17 -9.81 5.99
C THR A 20 10.45 -11.31 5.94
N ARG A 21 9.38 -12.12 5.86
CA ARG A 21 9.49 -13.57 5.65
C ARG A 21 9.13 -13.98 4.22
N PHE A 22 9.16 -13.03 3.29
CA PHE A 22 8.86 -13.27 1.89
C PHE A 22 10.15 -13.44 1.08
N THR A 23 10.09 -14.31 0.08
CA THR A 23 11.13 -14.41 -0.95
C THR A 23 11.06 -13.23 -1.92
N LYS A 24 12.17 -12.95 -2.64
CA LYS A 24 12.24 -11.92 -3.70
C LYS A 24 11.09 -12.02 -4.69
N LYS A 25 10.73 -13.25 -5.04
CA LYS A 25 9.68 -13.54 -6.02
C LYS A 25 8.30 -13.17 -5.47
N GLU A 26 8.04 -13.47 -4.20
CA GLU A 26 6.79 -13.07 -3.53
C GLU A 26 6.71 -11.55 -3.38
N LEU A 27 7.79 -10.89 -2.96
CA LEU A 27 7.85 -9.44 -2.89
C LEU A 27 7.62 -8.78 -4.25
N GLN A 28 8.16 -9.33 -5.34
CA GLN A 28 7.87 -8.85 -6.70
C GLN A 28 6.40 -8.99 -7.09
N ILE A 29 5.75 -10.10 -6.74
CA ILE A 29 4.33 -10.32 -7.01
C ILE A 29 3.49 -9.32 -6.22
N LEU A 30 3.78 -9.15 -4.92
CA LEU A 30 3.10 -8.20 -4.05
C LEU A 30 3.28 -6.77 -4.54
N TYR A 31 4.51 -6.35 -4.85
CA TYR A 31 4.82 -5.01 -5.36
C TYR A 31 4.11 -4.74 -6.69
N ARG A 32 4.06 -5.74 -7.58
CA ARG A 32 3.34 -5.61 -8.84
C ARG A 32 1.84 -5.44 -8.62
N GLY A 33 1.24 -6.21 -7.70
CA GLY A 33 -0.16 -6.04 -7.29
C GLY A 33 -0.40 -4.64 -6.75
N PHE A 34 0.44 -4.20 -5.82
CA PHE A 34 0.37 -2.86 -5.23
C PHE A 34 0.47 -1.74 -6.27
N LYS A 35 1.40 -1.83 -7.22
CA LYS A 35 1.55 -0.82 -8.28
C LYS A 35 0.42 -0.84 -9.31
N ASN A 36 -0.25 -1.96 -9.50
CA ASN A 36 -1.44 -2.02 -10.36
C ASN A 36 -2.61 -1.28 -9.72
N GLU A 37 -2.83 -1.46 -8.41
CA GLU A 37 -3.90 -0.80 -7.67
C GLU A 37 -3.57 0.68 -7.37
N CYS A 38 -2.31 0.99 -7.10
CA CYS A 38 -1.82 2.32 -6.76
C CYS A 38 -0.60 2.71 -7.62
N PRO A 39 -0.81 3.29 -8.82
CA PRO A 39 0.25 3.67 -9.75
C PRO A 39 1.24 4.70 -9.19
N SER A 40 0.82 5.51 -8.22
CA SER A 40 1.68 6.44 -7.45
C SER A 40 2.74 5.68 -6.64
N GLY A 41 2.42 4.47 -6.17
CA GLY A 41 3.20 3.74 -5.17
C GLY A 41 2.99 4.23 -3.74
N ILE A 42 1.93 5.00 -3.49
CA ILE A 42 1.54 5.53 -2.19
C ILE A 42 0.02 5.42 -2.06
N VAL A 43 -0.46 4.93 -0.92
CA VAL A 43 -1.89 4.77 -0.59
C VAL A 43 -2.24 5.73 0.54
N ASN A 44 -3.27 6.56 0.35
CA ASN A 44 -3.84 7.37 1.43
C ASN A 44 -5.07 6.67 2.03
N GLU A 45 -5.62 7.23 3.10
CA GLU A 45 -6.73 6.61 3.82
C GLU A 45 -7.98 6.40 2.95
N GLU A 46 -8.34 7.37 2.10
CA GLU A 46 -9.49 7.25 1.19
C GLU A 46 -9.31 6.11 0.20
N ASN A 47 -8.16 6.06 -0.49
CA ASN A 47 -7.86 4.99 -1.43
C ASN A 47 -7.82 3.63 -0.73
N PHE A 48 -7.30 3.56 0.50
CA PHE A 48 -7.28 2.33 1.28
C PHE A 48 -8.69 1.84 1.59
N LYS A 49 -9.60 2.75 1.99
CA LYS A 49 -11.01 2.40 2.23
C LYS A 49 -11.69 1.87 0.98
N ASP A 50 -11.45 2.48 -0.18
CA ASP A 50 -12.02 2.05 -1.45
C ASP A 50 -11.53 0.64 -1.84
N ILE A 51 -10.23 0.38 -1.72
CA ILE A 51 -9.64 -0.95 -1.97
C ILE A 51 -10.21 -1.97 -0.98
N TYR A 52 -10.26 -1.62 0.30
CA TYR A 52 -10.71 -2.52 1.36
C TYR A 52 -12.20 -2.87 1.22
N ALA A 53 -13.03 -1.93 0.78
CA ALA A 53 -14.46 -2.14 0.53
C ALA A 53 -14.73 -3.14 -0.60
N GLN A 54 -13.84 -3.28 -1.59
CA GLN A 54 -13.99 -4.26 -2.68
C GLN A 54 -13.99 -5.70 -2.18
N PHE A 55 -13.32 -5.99 -1.06
CA PHE A 55 -13.33 -7.32 -0.43
C PHE A 55 -14.64 -7.63 0.32
N PHE A 56 -15.44 -6.61 0.63
CA PHE A 56 -16.64 -6.72 1.45
C PHE A 56 -17.81 -5.89 0.88
N PRO A 57 -18.36 -6.25 -0.28
CA PRO A 57 -19.33 -5.43 -1.02
C PRO A 57 -20.68 -5.20 -0.31
N GLN A 58 -20.94 -5.85 0.82
CA GLN A 58 -22.20 -5.75 1.57
C GLN A 58 -22.04 -5.15 2.98
N GLY A 59 -20.82 -4.80 3.41
CA GLY A 59 -20.55 -4.28 4.76
C GLY A 59 -20.08 -2.82 4.74
N ASP A 60 -20.45 -2.05 5.76
CA ASP A 60 -19.75 -0.79 6.03
C ASP A 60 -18.40 -1.10 6.68
N THR A 61 -17.34 -1.09 5.87
CA THR A 61 -15.97 -1.36 6.33
C THR A 61 -15.24 -0.10 6.75
N SER A 62 -15.86 1.09 6.67
CA SER A 62 -15.18 2.39 6.78
C SER A 62 -14.43 2.55 8.11
N THR A 63 -15.07 2.18 9.21
CA THR A 63 -14.49 2.30 10.56
C THR A 63 -13.32 1.33 10.77
N TYR A 64 -13.45 0.09 10.30
CA TYR A 64 -12.39 -0.91 10.46
C TYR A 64 -11.22 -0.64 9.52
N ALA A 65 -11.49 -0.18 8.30
CA ALA A 65 -10.48 0.27 7.36
C ALA A 65 -9.69 1.46 7.91
N HIS A 66 -10.32 2.40 8.61
CA HIS A 66 -9.62 3.49 9.31
C HIS A 66 -8.64 2.96 10.37
N PHE A 67 -9.07 2.01 11.21
CA PHE A 67 -8.18 1.44 12.23
C PHE A 67 -7.02 0.66 11.63
N LEU A 68 -7.26 -0.11 10.56
CA LEU A 68 -6.20 -0.81 9.83
C LEU A 68 -5.23 0.18 9.19
N PHE A 69 -5.74 1.22 8.53
CA PHE A 69 -4.90 2.25 7.94
C PHE A 69 -4.00 2.91 8.97
N ASN A 70 -4.54 3.34 10.12
CA ASN A 70 -3.73 3.92 11.20
C ASN A 70 -2.71 2.94 11.79
N ALA A 71 -2.96 1.63 11.72
CA ALA A 71 -1.99 0.63 12.14
C ALA A 71 -0.85 0.46 11.12
N PHE A 72 -1.10 0.75 9.84
CA PHE A 72 -0.09 0.74 8.77
C PHE A 72 0.66 2.07 8.63
N ASP A 73 0.00 3.21 8.85
CA ASP A 73 0.59 4.56 8.85
C ASP A 73 1.35 4.83 10.15
N THR A 74 2.46 4.10 10.36
CA THR A 74 3.24 4.12 11.61
C THR A 74 3.89 5.46 11.90
N ASP A 75 4.17 6.25 10.87
CA ASP A 75 4.76 7.57 10.91
C ASP A 75 3.72 8.71 10.87
N HIS A 76 2.43 8.35 10.82
CA HIS A 76 1.29 9.25 10.91
C HIS A 76 1.35 10.41 9.91
N ASN A 77 1.80 10.12 8.70
CA ASN A 77 1.95 11.10 7.64
C ASN A 77 0.72 11.15 6.69
N GLY A 78 -0.26 10.28 6.92
CA GLY A 78 -1.47 10.16 6.11
C GLY A 78 -1.29 9.31 4.85
N SER A 79 -0.20 8.53 4.76
CA SER A 79 0.13 7.75 3.58
C SER A 79 0.97 6.50 3.91
N VAL A 80 0.73 5.43 3.15
CA VAL A 80 1.40 4.13 3.30
C VAL A 80 2.09 3.79 1.99
N SER A 81 3.38 3.44 2.04
CA SER A 81 4.14 2.91 0.89
C SER A 81 4.03 1.38 0.85
N PHE A 82 4.81 0.73 -0.01
CA PHE A 82 4.81 -0.73 -0.10
C PHE A 82 5.58 -1.42 1.04
N GLU A 83 6.46 -0.67 1.70
CA GLU A 83 7.50 -1.16 2.60
C GLU A 83 6.98 -1.44 4.01
#